data_AF-A0A350QP26-F1
#
_entry.id   AF-A0A350QP26-F1
#
_cell.length_a   1.000
_cell.length_b   1.000
_cell.length_c   1.000
_cell.angle_alpha   90.00
_cell.angle_beta   90.00
_cell.angle_gamma   90.00
#
_symmetry.space_group_name_H-M   'P 1'
#
loop_
_entity.id
_entity.type
_entity.pdbx_description
1 polymer ?
#
loop_
_entity_poly.entity_id
_entity_poly.type
_entity_poly.pdbx_seq_one_letter_code
_entity_poly.pdbx_strand_id
1 'polypeptide(L)' 'LYADIPIDKVTVSQTINGPACVIWAMYLGMAKQRGIPLSDVGGTLQNDILK' A
#
# COMPACT_ATOMS: atom_id res chain seq x y z
N LEU A 1 -8.57 2.43 8.18
CA LEU A 1 -7.59 1.32 8.21
C LEU A 1 -6.24 1.77 8.79
N TYR A 2 -5.52 2.69 8.14
CA TYR A 2 -4.16 3.05 8.55
C TYR A 2 -4.03 4.26 9.48
N ALA A 3 -5.12 4.73 10.11
CA ALA A 3 -5.18 6.03 10.81
C ALA A 3 -4.00 6.26 11.76
N ASP A 4 -3.69 5.25 12.59
CA ASP A 4 -2.69 5.35 13.66
C ASP A 4 -1.42 4.53 13.36
N ILE A 5 -1.20 4.17 12.10
CA ILE A 5 -0.05 3.37 11.68
C ILE A 5 1.00 4.27 11.02
N PRO A 6 2.27 4.26 11.49
CA PRO A 6 3.39 4.94 10.83
C PRO A 6 3.85 4.11 9.62
N ILE A 7 3.11 4.23 8.51
CA ILE A 7 3.33 3.46 7.26
C ILE A 7 4.68 3.74 6.57
N ASP A 8 5.37 4.80 6.98
CA ASP A 8 6.75 5.16 6.61
C ASP A 8 7.81 4.36 7.40
N LYS A 9 7.39 3.63 8.44
CA LYS A 9 8.27 2.86 9.34
C LYS A 9 7.99 1.36 9.33
N VAL A 10 6.95 0.93 8.65
CA VAL A 10 6.53 -0.46 8.56
C VAL A 10 6.23 -0.84 7.11
N THR A 11 6.29 -2.13 6.81
CA THR A 11 5.88 -2.66 5.51
C THR A 11 4.48 -3.26 5.62
N VAL A 12 3.60 -2.93 4.66
CA VAL A 12 2.24 -3.47 4.62
C VAL A 12 2.17 -4.58 3.57
N SER A 13 1.76 -5.78 3.96
CA SER A 13 1.49 -6.88 3.03
C SER A 13 -0.01 -7.02 2.78
N GLN A 14 -0.41 -7.10 1.52
CA GLN A 14 -1.81 -7.23 1.11
C GLN A 14 -1.97 -8.44 0.19
N THR A 15 -2.69 -9.44 0.67
CA THR A 15 -3.04 -10.65 -0.08
C THR A 15 -4.20 -10.36 -1.03
N ILE A 16 -3.91 -9.64 -2.12
CA ILE A 16 -4.91 -9.17 -3.10
C ILE A 16 -4.40 -9.33 -4.54
N ASN A 17 -5.28 -9.79 -5.44
CA ASN A 17 -4.98 -9.98 -6.87
C ASN A 17 -5.88 -9.09 -7.75
N GLY A 18 -7.13 -9.49 -8.03
CA GLY A 18 -8.01 -8.81 -8.99
C GLY A 18 -8.03 -7.27 -8.90
N PRO A 19 -8.31 -6.67 -7.73
CA PRO A 19 -8.30 -5.22 -7.55
C PRO A 19 -6.96 -4.65 -7.04
N ALA A 20 -5.86 -5.40 -7.14
CA ALA A 20 -4.56 -5.01 -6.55
C ALA A 20 -4.09 -3.62 -7.00
N CYS A 21 -4.28 -3.28 -8.27
CA CYS A 21 -3.89 -1.96 -8.80
C CYS A 21 -4.65 -0.81 -8.14
N VAL A 22 -5.97 -0.97 -7.92
CA VAL A 22 -6.81 0.05 -7.30
C VAL A 22 -6.49 0.18 -5.82
N ILE A 23 -6.34 -0.94 -5.11
CA ILE A 23 -5.99 -0.97 -3.69
C ILE A 23 -4.61 -0.35 -3.45
N TRP A 24 -3.65 -0.64 -4.32
CA TRP A 24 -2.32 -0.02 -4.25
C TRP A 24 -2.38 1.49 -4.49
N ALA A 25 -3.16 1.94 -5.48
CA ALA A 25 -3.35 3.37 -5.73
C ALA A 25 -3.98 4.09 -4.52
N MET A 26 -4.95 3.47 -3.85
CA MET A 26 -5.54 4.00 -2.62
C MET A 26 -4.51 4.10 -1.48
N TYR A 27 -3.65 3.09 -1.33
CA TYR A 27 -2.57 3.09 -0.32
C TYR A 27 -1.55 4.21 -0.59
N LEU A 28 -1.06 4.33 -1.82
CA LEU A 28 -0.14 5.40 -2.21
C LEU A 28 -0.79 6.79 -2.13
N GLY A 29 -2.06 6.92 -2.50
CA GLY A 29 -2.82 8.16 -2.40
C GLY A 29 -2.97 8.62 -0.94
N MET A 30 -3.23 7.68 -0.03
CA MET A 30 -3.27 7.96 1.40
C MET A 30 -1.90 8.39 1.95
N ALA A 31 -0.79 7.76 1.51
CA ALA A 31 0.56 8.20 1.87
C ALA A 31 0.85 9.64 1.40
N LYS A 32 0.47 9.98 0.16
CA LYS A 32 0.58 11.35 -0.36
C LYS A 32 -0.24 12.35 0.46
N GLN A 33 -1.47 11.99 0.86
CA GLN A 33 -2.32 12.85 1.69
C GLN A 33 -1.69 13.12 3.07
N ARG A 34 -0.87 12.19 3.57
CA ARG A 34 -0.10 12.34 4.82
C ARG A 34 1.25 13.04 4.67
N GLY A 35 1.60 13.48 3.46
CA GLY A 35 2.89 14.11 3.17
C GLY A 35 4.07 13.14 3.19
N ILE A 36 3.83 11.83 3.09
CA ILE A 36 4.88 10.81 3.10
C ILE A 36 5.41 10.63 1.67
N PRO A 37 6.73 10.79 1.44
CA PRO A 37 7.35 10.49 0.14
C PRO A 37 7.12 9.03 -0.25
N LEU A 38 6.81 8.77 -1.53
CA LEU A 38 6.57 7.40 -1.99
C LEU A 38 7.83 6.51 -1.88
N SER A 39 9.02 7.09 -1.82
CA SER A 39 10.28 6.37 -1.56
C SER A 39 10.31 5.70 -0.19
N ASP A 40 9.51 6.21 0.75
CA ASP A 40 9.51 5.77 2.15
C ASP A 40 8.34 4.80 2.41
N VAL A 41 7.49 4.56 1.40
CA VAL A 41 6.34 3.66 1.49
C VAL A 41 6.73 2.24 1.12
N GLY A 42 6.77 1.35 2.10
CA GLY A 42 7.02 -0.07 1.90
C GLY A 42 5.76 -0.92 1.83
N GLY A 43 5.75 -1.96 1.00
CA GLY A 43 4.69 -2.95 1.00
C GLY A 43 4.80 -4.02 -0.09
N THR A 44 3.97 -5.05 0.03
CA THR A 44 3.82 -6.12 -0.97
C THR A 44 2.36 -6.34 -1.30
N LEU A 45 2.10 -6.66 -2.57
CA LEU A 45 0.83 -7.21 -3.03
C LEU A 45 1.09 -8.65 -3.43
N GLN A 46 0.12 -9.54 -3.25
CA GLN A 46 0.20 -10.85 -3.90
C GLN A 46 0.27 -10.66 -5.42
N ASN A 47 -0.70 -9.92 -6.00
CA ASN A 47 -0.76 -9.54 -7.41
C ASN A 47 -0.39 -10.67 -8.40
N ASP A 48 -0.77 -11.89 -8.07
CA ASP A 48 -0.57 -13.07 -8.90
C ASP A 48 -1.92 -13.44 -9.50
N ILE A 49 -2.08 -13.12 -10.78
CA ILE A 49 -3.33 -13.32 -11.52
C ILE A 49 -3.42 -14.70 -12.19
N LEU A 50 -2.30 -15.44 -12.25
CA LEU A 50 -2.23 -16.75 -12.93
C LEU A 50 -2.28 -17.93 -11.95
N LYS A 51 -2.00 -17.67 -10.67
CA LYS A 51 -2.10 -18.55 -9.49
C LYS A 51 -3.51 -19.03 -9.16
#